data_AF-A0A8I1SQ08-F1
#
_entry.id   AF-A0A8I1SQ08-F1
#
_cell.length_a   1.000
_cell.length_b   1.000
_cell.length_c   1.000
_cell.angle_alpha   90.00
_cell.angle_beta   90.00
_cell.angle_gamma   90.00
#
_symmetry.space_group_name_H-M   'P 1'
#
loop_
_entity.id
_entity.type
_entity.pdbx_description
1 polymer ?
#
loop_
_entity_poly.entity_id
_entity_poly.type
_entity_poly.pdbx_seq_one_letter_code
_entity_poly.pdbx_strand_id
1 'polypeptide(L)'
;MNIPFSLLPRRIAALSLAGSLAAGATQVLAADGTWISDASGNWNAATTAPWQSGIVASGIDANAYFNKIDVTGARTVTLTENLTVGNLFFGDTSGTQTWTLARSATSVLTLQTTAGTPTITVDNGAVTISAALGGTQGYTKAGTGKLVLTGNNTGLTGQITVNAGTLDIWTTNSIGSNNINLVSATSTLDNANFASVSTTISGDITGSGRIIKTSGVSGLVLAGNNTFTGGVEIQAGSVEAGSGLNNGVGTGTLSFKGGAFLSTDNNARTFTNVIAMGSNALRFGAVQDAATGKGDLTFAWTGSTAVGGNKSWTVNNSTRVTFKNSWAGNSDHNITKLGTGTLVFDGNITGSSGVGITVTAGTMLLNGSKSTSNAVTVNSGGTFGGNSPSMAGVFTVNAGGAIAPGDGGIGTLTATNLTWNGEASGAFAQMKFELSNVGGQSTAATSDRLALGSGILSKGSGSIFTFDFLGTGAAGNTYTLMTFGSSSGFSVGDFTYTNLTNGLDGTFALNAGSLTFTVVPEPTTFALLGAGLMVAIFARPRRRD
;
A
#
# COMPACT_ATOMS: atom_id res chain seq x y z
N MET A 1 10.66 71.88 -73.42
CA MET A 1 11.23 71.64 -72.07
C MET A 1 11.73 70.21 -72.04
N ASN A 2 13.06 70.05 -72.02
CA ASN A 2 13.93 68.87 -71.88
C ASN A 2 13.37 67.43 -71.79
N ILE A 3 13.87 66.57 -72.69
CA ILE A 3 14.43 65.21 -72.39
C ILE A 3 15.89 65.44 -71.86
N PRO A 4 16.70 64.54 -71.23
CA PRO A 4 16.65 63.06 -71.03
C PRO A 4 17.37 62.50 -69.74
N PHE A 5 17.72 61.18 -69.75
CA PHE A 5 18.72 60.42 -68.93
C PHE A 5 18.32 59.94 -67.51
N SER A 6 18.26 58.62 -67.22
CA SER A 6 19.31 57.60 -66.98
C SER A 6 20.20 57.85 -65.76
N LEU A 7 20.24 56.90 -64.81
CA LEU A 7 21.42 56.52 -64.00
C LEU A 7 21.24 55.08 -63.44
N LEU A 8 21.93 54.12 -64.05
CA LEU A 8 22.55 52.95 -63.37
C LEU A 8 23.64 53.45 -62.37
N PRO A 9 24.37 52.65 -61.54
CA PRO A 9 24.40 51.19 -61.36
C PRO A 9 24.47 50.73 -59.86
N ARG A 10 24.42 49.42 -59.61
CA ARG A 10 25.30 48.82 -58.58
C ARG A 10 26.04 47.63 -59.19
N ARG A 11 27.34 47.83 -59.37
CA ARG A 11 28.31 46.84 -59.86
C ARG A 11 29.02 46.19 -58.66
N ILE A 12 29.09 44.85 -58.74
CA ILE A 12 30.28 44.00 -58.54
C ILE A 12 30.82 43.80 -57.11
N ALA A 13 30.74 42.56 -56.62
CA ALA A 13 31.93 41.74 -56.37
C ALA A 13 31.55 40.26 -56.36
N ALA A 14 32.23 39.47 -57.19
CA ALA A 14 32.16 38.02 -57.26
C ALA A 14 32.90 37.40 -56.07
N LEU A 15 32.42 36.26 -55.58
CA LEU A 15 33.29 35.27 -54.95
C LEU A 15 32.99 33.90 -55.55
N SER A 16 34.01 33.38 -56.21
CA SER A 16 34.08 32.11 -56.91
C SER A 16 34.28 30.93 -55.95
N LEU A 17 33.73 29.79 -56.33
CA LEU A 17 34.35 28.46 -56.27
C LEU A 17 34.68 27.88 -54.88
N ALA A 18 33.82 26.97 -54.43
CA ALA A 18 34.22 25.60 -54.09
C ALA A 18 32.96 24.73 -54.10
N GLY A 19 32.75 24.01 -55.21
CA GLY A 19 31.96 22.79 -55.16
C GLY A 19 32.74 21.80 -54.33
N SER A 20 32.49 21.74 -53.02
CA SER A 20 32.74 20.52 -52.29
C SER A 20 31.69 19.53 -52.80
N LEU A 21 32.16 18.51 -53.52
CA LEU A 21 31.55 17.20 -53.36
C LEU A 21 31.57 16.98 -51.84
N ALA A 22 30.43 17.21 -51.18
CA ALA A 22 30.15 16.46 -49.97
C ALA A 22 30.21 15.01 -50.44
N ALA A 23 31.35 14.36 -50.20
CA ALA A 23 31.46 12.93 -50.24
C ALA A 23 30.21 12.44 -49.53
N GLY A 24 29.32 11.79 -50.29
CA GLY A 24 28.09 11.26 -49.75
C GLY A 24 28.49 10.53 -48.48
N ALA A 25 27.84 10.86 -47.36
CA ALA A 25 27.87 9.98 -46.21
C ALA A 25 27.47 8.62 -46.77
N THR A 26 28.45 7.73 -46.95
CA THR A 26 28.21 6.33 -47.22
C THR A 26 27.26 5.92 -46.13
N GLN A 27 26.00 5.67 -46.50
CA GLN A 27 25.10 4.98 -45.59
C GLN A 27 25.86 3.72 -45.20
N VAL A 28 26.37 3.69 -43.97
CA VAL A 28 26.97 2.48 -43.44
C VAL A 28 25.81 1.50 -43.41
N LEU A 29 25.86 0.51 -44.31
CA LEU A 29 24.91 -0.59 -44.32
C LEU A 29 24.89 -1.21 -42.93
N ALA A 30 23.72 -1.70 -42.50
CA ALA A 30 23.61 -2.44 -41.27
C ALA A 30 24.67 -3.54 -41.20
N ALA A 31 25.42 -3.57 -40.10
CA ALA A 31 26.49 -4.53 -39.89
C ALA A 31 26.27 -5.23 -38.56
N ASP A 32 26.16 -6.56 -38.61
CA ASP A 32 26.16 -7.41 -37.42
C ASP A 32 27.57 -7.47 -36.83
N GLY A 33 27.69 -7.35 -35.51
CA GLY A 33 28.96 -7.42 -34.81
C GLY A 33 28.94 -8.43 -33.68
N THR A 34 30.06 -9.13 -33.49
CA THR A 34 30.27 -10.04 -32.36
C THR A 34 31.39 -9.52 -31.46
N TRP A 35 31.09 -9.31 -30.19
CA TRP A 35 32.06 -8.93 -29.17
C TRP A 35 32.88 -10.17 -28.74
N ILE A 36 34.20 -10.08 -28.86
CA ILE A 36 35.13 -11.19 -28.58
C ILE A 36 36.14 -10.89 -27.47
N SER A 37 36.02 -9.74 -26.82
CA SER A 37 36.95 -9.30 -25.77
C SER A 37 36.48 -9.72 -24.38
N ASP A 38 37.27 -10.54 -23.67
CA ASP A 38 37.12 -10.78 -22.23
C ASP A 38 37.69 -9.62 -21.39
N ALA A 39 37.32 -8.40 -21.76
CA ALA A 39 37.68 -7.15 -21.08
C ALA A 39 36.64 -6.07 -21.41
N SER A 40 36.49 -5.12 -20.50
CA SER A 40 35.68 -3.92 -20.74
C SER A 40 36.27 -3.07 -21.87
N GLY A 41 35.42 -2.38 -22.63
CA GLY A 41 35.86 -1.58 -23.78
C GLY A 41 34.77 -0.67 -24.34
N ASN A 42 35.10 0.05 -25.41
CA ASN A 42 34.18 0.96 -26.08
C ASN A 42 33.42 0.24 -27.21
N TRP A 43 32.12 0.51 -27.33
CA TRP A 43 31.30 -0.01 -28.42
C TRP A 43 31.79 0.51 -29.78
N ASN A 44 32.03 1.82 -29.89
CA ASN A 44 32.37 2.47 -31.16
C ASN A 44 33.83 2.20 -31.62
N ALA A 45 34.56 1.28 -30.98
CA ALA A 45 35.94 0.97 -31.33
C ALA A 45 36.01 0.08 -32.59
N ALA A 46 36.40 0.65 -33.73
CA ALA A 46 36.60 -0.06 -34.99
C ALA A 46 37.97 -0.76 -35.06
N THR A 47 38.24 -1.65 -34.10
CA THR A 47 39.48 -2.42 -33.96
C THR A 47 39.18 -3.91 -33.93
N THR A 48 40.12 -4.76 -34.36
CA THR A 48 39.96 -6.23 -34.42
C THR A 48 39.70 -6.90 -33.06
N ALA A 49 39.92 -6.17 -31.96
CA ALA A 49 39.31 -6.38 -30.65
C ALA A 49 38.88 -5.00 -30.15
N PRO A 50 37.64 -4.81 -29.64
CA PRO A 50 36.80 -5.85 -29.06
C PRO A 50 35.84 -6.55 -30.03
N TRP A 51 35.69 -6.07 -31.28
CA TRP A 51 34.79 -6.66 -32.26
C TRP A 51 35.50 -7.64 -33.19
N GLN A 52 34.88 -8.79 -33.44
CA GLN A 52 35.38 -9.77 -34.39
C GLN A 52 35.59 -9.12 -35.77
N SER A 53 36.80 -9.26 -36.31
CA SER A 53 37.22 -8.67 -37.59
C SER A 53 37.07 -7.14 -37.67
N GLY A 54 36.92 -6.44 -36.53
CA GLY A 54 36.71 -5.00 -36.48
C GLY A 54 35.32 -4.54 -36.92
N ILE A 55 34.36 -5.45 -37.06
CA ILE A 55 33.00 -5.12 -37.50
C ILE A 55 32.17 -4.66 -36.29
N VAL A 56 32.03 -3.35 -36.15
CA VAL A 56 31.20 -2.74 -35.10
C VAL A 56 29.72 -2.96 -35.43
N ALA A 57 28.97 -3.56 -34.50
CA ALA A 57 27.53 -3.72 -34.65
C ALA A 57 26.85 -2.34 -34.74
N SER A 58 26.27 -2.01 -35.90
CA SER A 58 25.64 -0.70 -36.13
C SER A 58 24.67 -0.71 -37.32
N GLY A 59 23.64 0.14 -37.26
CA GLY A 59 22.62 0.31 -38.29
C GLY A 59 21.26 -0.30 -37.91
N ILE A 60 20.24 0.03 -38.70
CA ILE A 60 18.89 -0.53 -38.58
C ILE A 60 18.97 -2.05 -38.80
N ASP A 61 18.23 -2.85 -38.04
CA ASP A 61 18.22 -4.33 -38.10
C ASP A 61 19.51 -5.03 -37.64
N ALA A 62 20.61 -4.31 -37.42
CA ALA A 62 21.89 -4.90 -37.03
C ALA A 62 21.82 -5.64 -35.69
N ASN A 63 22.50 -6.77 -35.59
CA ASN A 63 22.63 -7.57 -34.38
C ASN A 63 23.96 -7.30 -33.66
N ALA A 64 23.90 -6.97 -32.37
CA ALA A 64 25.06 -6.88 -31.49
C ALA A 64 25.12 -8.08 -30.54
N TYR A 65 26.10 -8.95 -30.75
CA TYR A 65 26.29 -10.17 -29.95
C TYR A 65 27.34 -9.99 -28.85
N PHE A 66 26.87 -10.02 -27.59
CA PHE A 66 27.66 -10.06 -26.35
C PHE A 66 27.46 -11.39 -25.61
N ASN A 67 27.06 -12.45 -26.33
CA ASN A 67 26.69 -13.76 -25.76
C ASN A 67 27.47 -14.94 -26.38
N LYS A 68 28.60 -14.66 -27.05
CA LYS A 68 29.39 -15.65 -27.80
C LYS A 68 30.71 -16.03 -27.16
N ILE A 69 31.04 -15.42 -26.02
CA ILE A 69 32.28 -15.69 -25.28
C ILE A 69 31.97 -16.10 -23.85
N ASP A 70 32.91 -16.81 -23.25
CA ASP A 70 33.01 -17.02 -21.82
C ASP A 70 33.73 -15.82 -21.21
N VAL A 71 33.08 -15.11 -20.29
CA VAL A 71 33.69 -13.93 -19.65
C VAL A 71 34.08 -14.25 -18.22
N THR A 72 35.33 -13.97 -17.87
CA THR A 72 35.88 -14.36 -16.55
C THR A 72 35.47 -13.42 -15.41
N GLY A 73 34.74 -12.34 -15.72
CA GLY A 73 34.25 -11.36 -14.74
C GLY A 73 33.22 -10.42 -15.34
N ALA A 74 32.73 -9.46 -14.54
CA ALA A 74 31.79 -8.46 -15.04
C ALA A 74 32.43 -7.60 -16.15
N ARG A 75 31.69 -7.35 -17.22
CA ARG A 75 32.16 -6.60 -18.39
C ARG A 75 31.35 -5.35 -18.63
N THR A 76 32.04 -4.25 -18.93
CA THR A 76 31.40 -2.98 -19.30
C THR A 76 31.70 -2.66 -20.76
N VAL A 77 30.64 -2.47 -21.53
CA VAL A 77 30.67 -1.93 -22.89
C VAL A 77 30.23 -0.48 -22.81
N THR A 78 31.08 0.45 -23.24
CA THR A 78 30.79 1.89 -23.17
C THR A 78 30.43 2.44 -24.54
N LEU A 79 29.20 2.95 -24.68
CA LEU A 79 28.78 3.71 -25.85
C LEU A 79 29.40 5.12 -25.80
N THR A 80 30.30 5.45 -26.72
CA THR A 80 30.98 6.77 -26.72
C THR A 80 30.30 7.78 -27.63
N GLU A 81 29.54 7.32 -28.61
CA GLU A 81 28.83 8.17 -29.57
C GLU A 81 27.42 7.62 -29.84
N ASN A 82 26.53 8.45 -30.36
CA ASN A 82 25.19 7.99 -30.73
C ASN A 82 25.27 6.86 -31.74
N LEU A 83 24.44 5.83 -31.55
CA LEU A 83 24.47 4.64 -32.39
C LEU A 83 23.04 4.12 -32.59
N THR A 84 22.77 3.56 -33.76
CA THR A 84 21.54 2.79 -34.01
C THR A 84 21.88 1.31 -34.10
N VAL A 85 21.05 0.44 -33.53
CA VAL A 85 21.15 -1.03 -33.63
C VAL A 85 19.75 -1.64 -33.65
N GLY A 86 19.58 -2.79 -34.29
CA GLY A 86 18.32 -3.53 -34.30
C GLY A 86 18.12 -4.39 -33.05
N ASN A 87 19.09 -5.24 -32.74
CA ASN A 87 18.95 -6.25 -31.70
C ASN A 87 20.20 -6.38 -30.82
N LEU A 88 19.98 -6.70 -29.55
CA LEU A 88 21.02 -6.91 -28.55
C LEU A 88 20.93 -8.33 -27.98
N PHE A 89 22.07 -9.01 -27.87
CA PHE A 89 22.15 -10.35 -27.27
C PHE A 89 23.22 -10.36 -26.18
N PHE A 90 22.81 -10.53 -24.92
CA PHE A 90 23.70 -10.61 -23.77
C PHE A 90 23.66 -12.01 -23.17
N GLY A 91 24.81 -12.48 -22.73
CA GLY A 91 24.92 -13.75 -22.04
C GLY A 91 26.36 -14.11 -21.79
N ASP A 92 26.54 -15.24 -21.14
CA ASP A 92 27.84 -15.82 -20.87
C ASP A 92 27.79 -17.30 -21.23
N THR A 93 28.74 -17.76 -22.04
CA THR A 93 28.72 -19.15 -22.51
C THR A 93 29.08 -20.15 -21.41
N SER A 94 29.77 -19.71 -20.34
CA SER A 94 30.14 -20.58 -19.22
C SER A 94 30.05 -19.87 -17.86
N GLY A 95 28.85 -19.44 -17.50
CA GLY A 95 28.65 -18.81 -16.20
C GLY A 95 27.38 -17.99 -16.10
N THR A 96 27.43 -17.01 -15.20
CA THR A 96 26.38 -16.00 -15.01
C THR A 96 26.99 -14.64 -14.74
N GLN A 97 28.18 -14.38 -15.28
CA GLN A 97 28.83 -13.08 -15.16
C GLN A 97 27.95 -11.98 -15.79
N THR A 98 28.11 -10.75 -15.31
CA THR A 98 27.20 -9.66 -15.66
C THR A 98 27.78 -8.73 -16.71
N TRP A 99 26.90 -8.19 -17.54
CA TRP A 99 27.22 -7.15 -18.51
C TRP A 99 26.71 -5.78 -18.03
N THR A 100 27.45 -4.73 -18.36
CA THR A 100 26.98 -3.35 -18.23
C THR A 100 27.14 -2.64 -19.57
N LEU A 101 26.04 -2.14 -20.11
CA LEU A 101 26.05 -1.23 -21.23
C LEU A 101 25.96 0.21 -20.71
N ALA A 102 27.12 0.85 -20.65
CA ALA A 102 27.30 2.23 -20.21
C ALA A 102 27.34 3.21 -21.39
N ARG A 103 27.47 4.50 -21.08
CA ARG A 103 27.61 5.56 -22.07
C ARG A 103 28.56 6.66 -21.61
N SER A 104 29.12 7.40 -22.56
CA SER A 104 29.60 8.76 -22.33
C SER A 104 28.39 9.71 -22.18
N ALA A 105 28.55 10.85 -21.50
CA ALA A 105 27.46 11.57 -20.82
C ALA A 105 26.16 11.75 -21.64
N THR A 106 26.25 12.05 -22.94
CA THR A 106 25.10 12.37 -23.78
C THR A 106 24.78 11.34 -24.87
N SER A 107 25.53 10.22 -24.96
CA SER A 107 25.34 9.24 -26.02
C SER A 107 24.00 8.49 -25.88
N VAL A 108 23.29 8.32 -26.98
CA VAL A 108 22.02 7.60 -27.10
C VAL A 108 22.19 6.36 -27.97
N LEU A 109 21.71 5.22 -27.49
CA LEU A 109 21.54 4.01 -28.28
C LEU A 109 20.10 3.95 -28.80
N THR A 110 19.92 4.18 -30.09
CA THR A 110 18.62 4.06 -30.76
C THR A 110 18.36 2.61 -31.15
N LEU A 111 17.25 2.06 -30.70
CA LEU A 111 16.79 0.73 -31.09
C LEU A 111 15.86 0.84 -32.30
N GLN A 112 16.22 0.21 -33.41
CA GLN A 112 15.45 0.33 -34.64
C GLN A 112 15.57 -0.89 -35.56
N THR A 113 14.41 -1.43 -35.95
CA THR A 113 14.26 -2.42 -37.02
C THR A 113 13.47 -1.83 -38.20
N THR A 114 13.61 -2.40 -39.39
CA THR A 114 12.82 -2.04 -40.59
C THR A 114 11.39 -2.57 -40.48
N ALA A 115 11.21 -3.71 -39.80
CA ALA A 115 9.90 -4.31 -39.51
C ALA A 115 9.90 -4.99 -38.14
N GLY A 116 8.76 -4.91 -37.44
CA GLY A 116 8.59 -5.51 -36.12
C GLY A 116 9.07 -4.61 -34.98
N THR A 117 9.60 -5.21 -33.92
CA THR A 117 10.14 -4.51 -32.74
C THR A 117 11.58 -4.96 -32.49
N PRO A 118 12.50 -4.05 -32.15
CA PRO A 118 13.83 -4.37 -31.64
C PRO A 118 13.79 -5.40 -30.50
N THR A 119 14.81 -6.25 -30.39
CA THR A 119 14.91 -7.24 -29.30
C THR A 119 16.13 -7.00 -28.41
N ILE A 120 15.94 -7.16 -27.10
CA ILE A 120 17.02 -7.25 -26.12
C ILE A 120 16.92 -8.63 -25.47
N THR A 121 17.78 -9.54 -25.90
CA THR A 121 17.86 -10.89 -25.37
C THR A 121 18.90 -10.95 -24.27
N VAL A 122 18.52 -11.50 -23.11
CA VAL A 122 19.44 -11.78 -22.01
C VAL A 122 19.34 -13.28 -21.73
N ASP A 123 20.28 -14.05 -22.27
CA ASP A 123 20.24 -15.52 -22.24
C ASP A 123 20.29 -16.02 -20.79
N ASN A 124 21.28 -15.55 -20.04
CA ASN A 124 21.51 -15.86 -18.63
C ASN A 124 22.08 -14.65 -17.87
N GLY A 125 22.28 -14.80 -16.55
CA GLY A 125 22.87 -13.74 -15.72
C GLY A 125 22.04 -12.45 -15.71
N ALA A 126 22.73 -11.32 -15.69
CA ALA A 126 22.11 -10.00 -15.74
C ALA A 126 22.89 -9.02 -16.62
N VAL A 127 22.16 -8.13 -17.29
CA VAL A 127 22.73 -6.96 -17.96
C VAL A 127 22.14 -5.68 -17.35
N THR A 128 23.00 -4.71 -17.05
CA THR A 128 22.60 -3.35 -16.69
C THR A 128 22.79 -2.41 -17.86
N ILE A 129 21.72 -1.80 -18.36
CA ILE A 129 21.80 -0.73 -19.34
C ILE A 129 21.65 0.61 -18.62
N SER A 130 22.77 1.30 -18.45
CA SER A 130 22.80 2.69 -18.01
C SER A 130 22.88 3.65 -19.20
N ALA A 131 23.19 3.18 -20.42
CA ALA A 131 23.03 3.95 -21.66
C ALA A 131 21.60 4.49 -21.83
N ALA A 132 21.45 5.65 -22.47
CA ALA A 132 20.14 6.19 -22.80
C ALA A 132 19.63 5.43 -24.01
N LEU A 133 18.45 4.83 -23.89
CA LEU A 133 17.76 4.17 -24.99
C LEU A 133 16.85 5.19 -25.68
N GLY A 134 16.87 5.14 -27.01
CA GLY A 134 15.95 5.87 -27.88
C GLY A 134 15.30 4.95 -28.91
N GLY A 135 14.46 5.53 -29.76
CA GLY A 135 13.71 4.81 -30.79
C GLY A 135 12.22 4.81 -30.49
N THR A 136 11.41 4.55 -31.52
CA THR A 136 9.95 4.71 -31.46
C THR A 136 9.16 3.39 -31.51
N GLN A 137 9.87 2.26 -31.61
CA GLN A 137 9.28 0.93 -31.76
C GLN A 137 9.16 0.16 -30.44
N GLY A 138 9.58 0.75 -29.32
CA GLY A 138 9.79 0.04 -28.07
C GLY A 138 10.86 -1.05 -28.22
N TYR A 139 10.75 -2.12 -27.42
CA TYR A 139 11.58 -3.31 -27.55
C TYR A 139 10.94 -4.53 -26.91
N THR A 140 11.36 -5.72 -27.34
CA THR A 140 11.03 -7.00 -26.71
C THR A 140 12.20 -7.51 -25.87
N LYS A 141 12.01 -7.64 -24.56
CA LYS A 141 12.90 -8.38 -23.65
C LYS A 141 12.67 -9.89 -23.81
N ALA A 142 13.72 -10.60 -24.23
CA ALA A 142 13.74 -12.05 -24.38
C ALA A 142 14.84 -12.70 -23.52
N GLY A 143 14.87 -14.03 -23.49
CA GLY A 143 15.80 -14.82 -22.68
C GLY A 143 15.47 -14.83 -21.18
N THR A 144 16.04 -15.79 -20.45
CA THR A 144 15.70 -16.03 -19.04
C THR A 144 16.39 -15.08 -18.05
N GLY A 145 17.44 -14.36 -18.48
CA GLY A 145 18.21 -13.46 -17.63
C GLY A 145 17.49 -12.16 -17.27
N LYS A 146 18.14 -11.35 -16.43
CA LYS A 146 17.63 -10.08 -15.90
C LYS A 146 18.14 -8.89 -16.74
N LEU A 147 17.23 -8.05 -17.22
CA LEU A 147 17.56 -6.75 -17.83
C LEU A 147 17.29 -5.64 -16.81
N VAL A 148 18.33 -4.95 -16.36
CA VAL A 148 18.25 -3.81 -15.44
C VAL A 148 18.36 -2.52 -16.23
N LEU A 149 17.38 -1.62 -16.09
CA LEU A 149 17.40 -0.29 -16.71
C LEU A 149 17.60 0.79 -15.66
N THR A 150 18.73 1.49 -15.76
CA THR A 150 19.08 2.61 -14.88
C THR A 150 19.22 3.94 -15.63
N GLY A 151 19.30 3.90 -16.96
CA GLY A 151 19.38 5.09 -17.80
C GLY A 151 18.10 5.91 -17.85
N ASN A 152 18.23 7.22 -18.04
CA ASN A 152 17.11 8.09 -18.42
C ASN A 152 16.75 7.86 -19.90
N ASN A 153 15.56 7.30 -20.16
CA ASN A 153 15.10 6.85 -21.47
C ASN A 153 13.87 7.64 -21.96
N THR A 154 13.83 8.96 -21.73
CA THR A 154 12.73 9.83 -22.20
C THR A 154 12.57 9.87 -23.73
N GLY A 155 13.61 9.52 -24.48
CA GLY A 155 13.58 9.42 -25.95
C GLY A 155 13.13 8.06 -26.49
N LEU A 156 12.88 7.07 -25.64
CA LEU A 156 12.32 5.78 -26.01
C LEU A 156 10.79 5.87 -25.99
N THR A 157 10.14 5.56 -27.10
CA THR A 157 8.69 5.42 -27.21
C THR A 157 8.31 4.07 -27.84
N GLY A 158 7.08 3.62 -27.63
CA GLY A 158 6.55 2.35 -28.13
C GLY A 158 6.39 1.29 -27.03
N GLN A 159 5.69 0.19 -27.32
CA GLN A 159 5.41 -0.84 -26.32
C GLN A 159 6.69 -1.59 -25.90
N ILE A 160 6.88 -1.75 -24.59
CA ILE A 160 7.88 -2.66 -24.04
C ILE A 160 7.22 -4.01 -23.80
N THR A 161 7.72 -5.05 -24.45
CA THR A 161 7.20 -6.41 -24.30
C THR A 161 8.21 -7.27 -23.53
N VAL A 162 7.78 -7.95 -22.48
CA VAL A 162 8.62 -8.89 -21.71
C VAL A 162 8.11 -10.30 -22.00
N ASN A 163 8.84 -11.06 -22.81
CA ASN A 163 8.48 -12.45 -23.15
C ASN A 163 8.85 -13.44 -22.04
N ALA A 164 10.02 -13.23 -21.42
CA ALA A 164 10.56 -14.08 -20.36
C ALA A 164 11.61 -13.35 -19.51
N GLY A 165 11.89 -13.92 -18.34
CA GLY A 165 12.87 -13.39 -17.39
C GLY A 165 12.38 -12.13 -16.70
N THR A 166 13.33 -11.33 -16.22
CA THR A 166 13.03 -10.14 -15.42
C THR A 166 13.44 -8.86 -16.16
N LEU A 167 12.51 -7.90 -16.24
CA LEU A 167 12.81 -6.49 -16.46
C LEU A 167 12.84 -5.80 -15.10
N ASP A 168 13.95 -5.17 -14.74
CA ASP A 168 14.11 -4.44 -13.48
C ASP A 168 14.32 -2.96 -13.76
N ILE A 169 13.38 -2.15 -13.26
CA ILE A 169 13.35 -0.72 -13.48
C ILE A 169 13.80 0.01 -12.23
N TRP A 170 14.81 0.88 -12.34
CA TRP A 170 15.36 1.54 -11.15
C TRP A 170 14.91 2.98 -10.99
N THR A 171 14.47 3.65 -12.05
CA THR A 171 14.06 5.06 -11.99
C THR A 171 12.77 5.27 -12.76
N THR A 172 12.05 6.35 -12.48
CA THR A 172 10.82 6.72 -13.20
C THR A 172 11.03 6.81 -14.71
N ASN A 173 12.19 7.32 -15.14
CA ASN A 173 12.49 7.46 -16.57
C ASN A 173 13.20 6.24 -17.16
N SER A 174 13.38 5.14 -16.41
CA SER A 174 14.03 3.91 -16.91
C SER A 174 13.29 3.30 -18.11
N ILE A 175 11.99 3.60 -18.26
CA ILE A 175 11.18 3.15 -19.39
C ILE A 175 10.57 4.32 -20.17
N GLY A 176 10.99 5.56 -19.92
CA GLY A 176 10.29 6.75 -20.41
C GLY A 176 8.85 6.79 -19.88
N SER A 177 7.87 6.81 -20.79
CA SER A 177 6.43 6.78 -20.46
C SER A 177 5.70 5.57 -21.09
N ASN A 178 6.44 4.49 -21.37
CA ASN A 178 5.94 3.39 -22.19
C ASN A 178 5.04 2.41 -21.44
N ASN A 179 4.13 1.79 -22.20
CA ASN A 179 3.34 0.64 -21.74
C ASN A 179 4.20 -0.63 -21.68
N ILE A 180 3.88 -1.52 -20.75
CA ILE A 180 4.54 -2.81 -20.56
C ILE A 180 3.55 -3.95 -20.81
N ASN A 181 3.95 -4.92 -21.63
CA ASN A 181 3.24 -6.18 -21.82
C ASN A 181 4.05 -7.34 -21.23
N LEU A 182 3.58 -7.91 -20.10
CA LEU A 182 4.19 -9.06 -19.45
C LEU A 182 3.58 -10.35 -20.01
N VAL A 183 4.14 -10.83 -21.11
CA VAL A 183 3.47 -11.81 -22.00
C VAL A 183 3.14 -13.13 -21.30
N SER A 184 4.07 -13.68 -20.52
CA SER A 184 3.94 -15.00 -19.92
C SER A 184 3.98 -14.96 -18.40
N ALA A 185 3.56 -16.04 -17.73
CA ALA A 185 3.65 -16.18 -16.28
C ALA A 185 5.11 -16.13 -15.74
N THR A 186 6.11 -16.30 -16.60
CA THR A 186 7.53 -16.16 -16.23
C THR A 186 8.08 -14.75 -16.47
N SER A 187 7.33 -13.89 -17.18
CA SER A 187 7.65 -12.48 -17.34
C SER A 187 7.50 -11.76 -15.99
N THR A 188 8.59 -11.22 -15.49
CA THR A 188 8.63 -10.50 -14.22
C THR A 188 9.03 -9.05 -14.44
N LEU A 189 8.29 -8.14 -13.82
CA LEU A 189 8.72 -6.77 -13.60
C LEU A 189 9.20 -6.63 -12.15
N ASP A 190 10.42 -6.12 -11.97
CA ASP A 190 11.01 -5.85 -10.65
C ASP A 190 11.28 -4.35 -10.49
N ASN A 191 11.27 -3.88 -9.25
CA ASN A 191 11.81 -2.59 -8.86
C ASN A 191 12.76 -2.81 -7.68
N ALA A 192 14.01 -3.14 -8.02
CA ALA A 192 15.09 -3.34 -7.06
C ALA A 192 15.90 -2.03 -6.83
N ASN A 193 15.31 -0.86 -7.09
CA ASN A 193 15.96 0.43 -6.91
C ASN A 193 16.47 0.64 -5.48
N PHE A 194 17.74 0.97 -5.30
CA PHE A 194 18.34 1.25 -3.98
C PHE A 194 18.29 2.73 -3.58
N ALA A 195 17.77 3.62 -4.43
CA ALA A 195 17.55 5.00 -4.04
C ALA A 195 16.28 5.14 -3.19
N SER A 196 16.33 6.00 -2.17
CA SER A 196 15.18 6.35 -1.31
C SER A 196 14.19 7.29 -2.00
N VAL A 197 13.80 6.95 -3.24
CA VAL A 197 12.87 7.71 -4.07
C VAL A 197 11.89 6.72 -4.71
N SER A 198 10.61 7.09 -4.78
CA SER A 198 9.61 6.27 -5.45
C SER A 198 9.83 6.26 -6.97
N THR A 199 9.72 5.08 -7.57
CA THR A 199 9.70 4.88 -9.02
C THR A 199 8.26 4.88 -9.49
N THR A 200 7.90 5.76 -10.42
CA THR A 200 6.53 5.80 -10.96
C THR A 200 6.48 5.16 -12.33
N ILE A 201 5.57 4.19 -12.50
CA ILE A 201 5.19 3.67 -13.81
C ILE A 201 3.85 4.30 -14.19
N SER A 202 3.90 5.21 -15.16
CA SER A 202 2.69 5.87 -15.69
C SER A 202 2.03 5.10 -16.84
N GLY A 203 2.79 4.26 -17.54
CA GLY A 203 2.26 3.44 -18.62
C GLY A 203 1.44 2.25 -18.12
N ASP A 204 0.56 1.74 -18.98
CA ASP A 204 -0.28 0.59 -18.68
C ASP A 204 0.55 -0.69 -18.64
N ILE A 205 0.24 -1.57 -17.69
CA ILE A 205 0.83 -2.90 -17.53
C ILE A 205 -0.24 -3.95 -17.82
N THR A 206 0.06 -4.83 -18.78
CA THR A 206 -0.84 -5.86 -19.29
C THR A 206 -0.17 -7.24 -19.31
N GLY A 207 -0.94 -8.29 -19.62
CA GLY A 207 -0.42 -9.65 -19.81
C GLY A 207 -0.53 -10.57 -18.59
N SER A 208 0.06 -11.75 -18.67
CA SER A 208 -0.05 -12.81 -17.66
C SER A 208 1.08 -12.85 -16.62
N GLY A 209 2.13 -12.04 -16.83
CA GLY A 209 3.25 -11.96 -15.90
C GLY A 209 2.95 -11.17 -14.63
N ARG A 210 3.97 -11.09 -13.76
CA ARG A 210 3.84 -10.58 -12.39
C ARG A 210 4.77 -9.41 -12.10
N ILE A 211 4.44 -8.66 -11.06
CA ILE A 211 5.31 -7.65 -10.45
C ILE A 211 5.88 -8.21 -9.15
N ILE A 212 7.18 -8.03 -8.93
CA ILE A 212 7.82 -8.29 -7.63
C ILE A 212 8.49 -7.00 -7.17
N LYS A 213 8.25 -6.60 -5.92
CA LYS A 213 8.94 -5.49 -5.28
C LYS A 213 9.95 -6.03 -4.27
N THR A 214 11.22 -6.06 -4.67
CA THR A 214 12.31 -6.66 -3.87
C THR A 214 13.09 -5.65 -3.03
N SER A 215 13.25 -4.41 -3.50
CA SER A 215 14.02 -3.40 -2.76
C SER A 215 13.32 -2.96 -1.47
N GLY A 216 14.08 -2.86 -0.38
CA GLY A 216 13.62 -2.41 0.93
C GLY A 216 13.52 -0.90 1.13
N VAL A 217 14.01 -0.10 0.18
CA VAL A 217 14.17 1.36 0.35
C VAL A 217 13.28 2.20 -0.56
N SER A 218 13.04 1.75 -1.79
CA SER A 218 12.23 2.50 -2.77
C SER A 218 10.75 2.20 -2.64
N GLY A 219 9.92 3.17 -3.04
CA GLY A 219 8.52 2.94 -3.39
C GLY A 219 8.36 2.61 -4.88
N LEU A 220 7.30 1.89 -5.21
CA LEU A 220 6.84 1.67 -6.58
C LEU A 220 5.41 2.17 -6.72
N VAL A 221 5.22 3.22 -7.51
CA VAL A 221 3.90 3.77 -7.82
C VAL A 221 3.42 3.17 -9.14
N LEU A 222 2.25 2.53 -9.10
CA LEU A 222 1.58 1.97 -10.27
C LEU A 222 0.42 2.89 -10.67
N ALA A 223 0.66 3.79 -11.63
CA ALA A 223 -0.30 4.84 -11.99
C ALA A 223 -1.11 4.54 -13.26
N GLY A 224 -0.65 3.61 -14.11
CA GLY A 224 -1.34 3.19 -15.33
C GLY A 224 -2.64 2.40 -15.11
N ASN A 225 -3.39 2.19 -16.19
CA ASN A 225 -4.60 1.37 -16.22
C ASN A 225 -4.24 -0.11 -16.34
N ASN A 226 -3.90 -0.71 -15.21
CA ASN A 226 -3.24 -2.01 -15.20
C ASN A 226 -4.25 -3.18 -15.24
N THR A 227 -4.03 -4.12 -16.15
CA THR A 227 -4.90 -5.30 -16.38
C THR A 227 -4.16 -6.65 -16.26
N PHE A 228 -2.87 -6.63 -15.93
CA PHE A 228 -2.08 -7.85 -15.78
C PHE A 228 -2.66 -8.81 -14.71
N THR A 229 -2.47 -10.10 -14.92
CA THR A 229 -3.12 -11.17 -14.12
C THR A 229 -2.16 -11.98 -13.24
N GLY A 230 -0.84 -11.85 -13.43
CA GLY A 230 0.14 -12.62 -12.64
C GLY A 230 0.31 -12.13 -11.20
N GLY A 231 -0.24 -10.95 -10.87
CA GLY A 231 -0.29 -10.42 -9.52
C GLY A 231 0.93 -9.60 -9.10
N VAL A 232 0.88 -9.10 -7.87
CA VAL A 232 1.91 -8.24 -7.27
C VAL A 232 2.42 -8.91 -6.00
N GLU A 233 3.73 -9.13 -5.91
CA GLU A 233 4.38 -9.63 -4.71
C GLU A 233 5.28 -8.54 -4.08
N ILE A 234 4.97 -8.18 -2.83
CA ILE A 234 5.71 -7.17 -2.07
C ILE A 234 6.60 -7.91 -1.08
N GLN A 235 7.90 -7.94 -1.34
CA GLN A 235 8.88 -8.54 -0.44
C GLN A 235 9.45 -7.50 0.53
N ALA A 236 9.68 -6.27 0.06
CA ALA A 236 10.15 -5.16 0.87
C ALA A 236 9.77 -3.79 0.25
N GLY A 237 10.11 -2.69 0.93
CA GLY A 237 9.83 -1.33 0.46
C GLY A 237 8.34 -1.01 0.45
N SER A 238 7.87 -0.19 -0.48
CA SER A 238 6.44 0.08 -0.67
C SER A 238 5.97 -0.17 -2.11
N VAL A 239 4.73 -0.64 -2.25
CA VAL A 239 3.93 -0.46 -3.46
C VAL A 239 2.82 0.54 -3.13
N GLU A 240 2.64 1.53 -4.00
CA GLU A 240 1.69 2.62 -3.81
C GLU A 240 0.61 2.52 -4.90
N ALA A 241 -0.62 2.30 -4.48
CA ALA A 241 -1.77 2.22 -5.37
C ALA A 241 -2.06 3.61 -5.97
N GLY A 242 -1.96 3.71 -7.30
CA GLY A 242 -2.28 4.91 -8.07
C GLY A 242 -3.73 4.95 -8.52
N SER A 243 -4.17 6.06 -9.13
CA SER A 243 -5.56 6.31 -9.55
C SER A 243 -6.02 5.60 -10.83
N GLY A 244 -5.15 4.83 -11.50
CA GLY A 244 -5.52 4.08 -12.70
C GLY A 244 -6.49 2.92 -12.45
N LEU A 245 -6.97 2.29 -13.53
CA LEU A 245 -7.82 1.09 -13.49
C LEU A 245 -7.23 0.02 -12.56
N ASN A 246 -8.10 -0.66 -11.81
CA ASN A 246 -7.73 -1.63 -10.77
C ASN A 246 -6.80 -1.05 -9.69
N ASN A 247 -6.87 0.26 -9.44
CA ASN A 247 -5.97 0.98 -8.53
C ASN A 247 -4.48 0.75 -8.84
N GLY A 248 -4.16 0.45 -10.09
CA GLY A 248 -2.81 0.16 -10.56
C GLY A 248 -2.28 -1.26 -10.24
N VAL A 249 -2.96 -2.11 -9.47
CA VAL A 249 -2.37 -3.40 -9.03
C VAL A 249 -2.77 -4.61 -9.89
N GLY A 250 -3.48 -4.39 -10.99
CA GLY A 250 -3.96 -5.47 -11.85
C GLY A 250 -5.03 -6.34 -11.17
N THR A 251 -5.26 -7.54 -11.70
CA THR A 251 -6.35 -8.44 -11.24
C THR A 251 -5.83 -9.71 -10.54
N GLY A 252 -4.52 -9.95 -10.60
CA GLY A 252 -3.89 -11.11 -9.99
C GLY A 252 -3.84 -11.06 -8.46
N THR A 253 -3.22 -12.07 -7.85
CA THR A 253 -3.06 -12.12 -6.38
C THR A 253 -2.17 -10.99 -5.89
N LEU A 254 -2.57 -10.34 -4.79
CA LEU A 254 -1.75 -9.38 -4.05
C LEU A 254 -1.10 -10.09 -2.86
N SER A 255 0.21 -10.26 -2.93
CA SER A 255 1.01 -11.06 -2.00
C SER A 255 1.87 -10.15 -1.12
N PHE A 256 1.58 -10.15 0.19
CA PHE A 256 2.27 -9.31 1.17
C PHE A 256 3.31 -10.13 1.93
N LYS A 257 4.52 -10.24 1.38
CA LYS A 257 5.63 -10.95 2.02
C LYS A 257 6.39 -10.07 3.01
N GLY A 258 6.34 -8.75 2.85
CA GLY A 258 6.87 -7.73 3.75
C GLY A 258 6.56 -6.33 3.22
N GLY A 259 7.19 -5.31 3.80
CA GLY A 259 7.09 -3.94 3.31
C GLY A 259 5.76 -3.24 3.60
N ALA A 260 5.36 -2.36 2.68
CA ALA A 260 4.19 -1.51 2.83
C ALA A 260 3.32 -1.48 1.57
N PHE A 261 2.01 -1.31 1.78
CA PHE A 261 1.05 -1.04 0.73
C PHE A 261 0.30 0.25 1.01
N LEU A 262 0.54 1.25 0.17
CA LEU A 262 0.14 2.62 0.41
C LEU A 262 -0.82 3.12 -0.67
N SER A 263 -1.41 4.30 -0.45
CA SER A 263 -2.15 5.05 -1.47
C SER A 263 -1.39 6.34 -1.82
N THR A 264 -1.42 6.73 -3.09
CA THR A 264 -0.81 8.00 -3.54
C THR A 264 -1.62 9.23 -3.14
N ASP A 265 -2.91 9.06 -2.85
CA ASP A 265 -3.86 10.15 -2.59
C ASP A 265 -4.82 9.82 -1.44
N ASN A 266 -5.72 10.76 -1.14
CA ASN A 266 -6.69 10.64 -0.05
C ASN A 266 -8.01 9.98 -0.48
N ASN A 267 -8.08 9.41 -1.68
CA ASN A 267 -9.28 8.75 -2.16
C ASN A 267 -9.41 7.36 -1.53
N ALA A 268 -10.63 6.98 -1.14
CA ALA A 268 -10.93 5.63 -0.72
C ALA A 268 -10.82 4.65 -1.90
N ARG A 269 -10.29 3.45 -1.65
CA ARG A 269 -9.98 2.44 -2.67
C ARG A 269 -10.49 1.07 -2.27
N THR A 270 -11.01 0.32 -3.23
CA THR A 270 -11.41 -1.07 -3.06
C THR A 270 -10.61 -1.97 -3.99
N PHE A 271 -10.02 -3.04 -3.44
CA PHE A 271 -9.22 -4.05 -4.14
C PHE A 271 -9.96 -5.38 -4.10
N THR A 272 -10.21 -5.98 -5.26
CA THR A 272 -10.91 -7.28 -5.39
C THR A 272 -9.94 -8.45 -5.54
N ASN A 273 -8.64 -8.17 -5.57
CA ASN A 273 -7.57 -9.15 -5.70
C ASN A 273 -7.64 -10.21 -4.59
N VAL A 274 -7.33 -11.45 -4.97
CA VAL A 274 -7.01 -12.50 -3.98
C VAL A 274 -5.84 -12.03 -3.13
N ILE A 275 -5.86 -12.35 -1.84
CA ILE A 275 -4.85 -11.91 -0.90
C ILE A 275 -4.00 -13.11 -0.44
N ALA A 276 -2.68 -12.95 -0.50
CA ALA A 276 -1.72 -13.88 0.07
C ALA A 276 -0.81 -13.18 1.09
N MET A 277 -0.42 -13.88 2.15
CA MET A 277 0.40 -13.34 3.23
C MET A 277 1.73 -14.09 3.34
N GLY A 278 2.80 -13.38 3.63
CA GLY A 278 4.09 -13.94 4.09
C GLY A 278 4.17 -13.89 5.60
N SER A 279 5.38 -13.85 6.17
CA SER A 279 5.63 -13.90 7.62
C SER A 279 6.08 -12.58 8.25
N ASN A 280 6.44 -11.56 7.45
CA ASN A 280 7.05 -10.34 7.97
C ASN A 280 6.01 -9.30 8.43
N ALA A 281 6.51 -8.25 9.09
CA ALA A 281 5.72 -7.08 9.46
C ALA A 281 5.20 -6.34 8.21
N LEU A 282 4.03 -5.74 8.35
CA LEU A 282 3.30 -5.08 7.26
C LEU A 282 2.87 -3.67 7.65
N ARG A 283 2.93 -2.76 6.68
CA ARG A 283 2.44 -1.39 6.80
C ARG A 283 1.35 -1.11 5.75
N PHE A 284 0.27 -0.46 6.15
CA PHE A 284 -0.82 -0.09 5.25
C PHE A 284 -1.24 1.37 5.40
N GLY A 285 -1.84 1.93 4.35
CA GLY A 285 -2.40 3.28 4.34
C GLY A 285 -1.38 4.33 3.92
N ALA A 286 -0.98 5.21 4.83
CA ALA A 286 0.01 6.25 4.57
C ALA A 286 1.35 5.99 5.27
N VAL A 287 2.41 6.64 4.79
CA VAL A 287 3.63 6.86 5.59
C VAL A 287 3.24 7.71 6.80
N GLN A 288 3.78 7.43 7.99
CA GLN A 288 3.50 8.21 9.18
C GLN A 288 3.66 9.72 8.94
N ASP A 289 2.69 10.50 9.43
CA ASP A 289 2.55 11.96 9.33
C ASP A 289 2.41 12.55 7.92
N ALA A 290 2.39 11.71 6.86
CA ALA A 290 2.06 12.15 5.51
C ALA A 290 0.68 12.84 5.41
N ALA A 291 0.61 13.90 4.60
CA ALA A 291 -0.62 14.64 4.32
C ALA A 291 -1.54 13.90 3.32
N THR A 292 -0.98 13.00 2.51
CA THR A 292 -1.67 12.18 1.51
C THR A 292 -1.71 10.70 1.93
N GLY A 293 -2.40 9.86 1.16
CA GLY A 293 -2.49 8.41 1.44
C GLY A 293 -3.50 8.05 2.53
N LYS A 294 -4.36 8.99 2.94
CA LYS A 294 -5.27 8.83 4.08
C LYS A 294 -6.61 8.18 3.73
N GLY A 295 -6.89 7.97 2.45
CA GLY A 295 -8.13 7.34 2.00
C GLY A 295 -8.21 5.88 2.46
N ASP A 296 -9.42 5.44 2.77
CA ASP A 296 -9.67 4.08 3.25
C ASP A 296 -9.25 3.03 2.21
N LEU A 297 -8.61 1.96 2.67
CA LEU A 297 -8.24 0.82 1.84
C LEU A 297 -9.12 -0.38 2.20
N THR A 298 -9.92 -0.85 1.26
CA THR A 298 -10.78 -2.02 1.44
C THR A 298 -10.31 -3.15 0.53
N PHE A 299 -9.85 -4.25 1.12
CA PHE A 299 -9.60 -5.49 0.40
C PHE A 299 -10.87 -6.35 0.44
N ALA A 300 -11.63 -6.32 -0.65
CA ALA A 300 -12.99 -6.82 -0.75
C ALA A 300 -13.11 -8.33 -1.04
N TRP A 301 -12.00 -9.00 -1.37
CA TRP A 301 -12.02 -10.44 -1.55
C TRP A 301 -12.40 -11.15 -0.23
N THR A 302 -13.32 -12.11 -0.29
CA THR A 302 -13.95 -12.75 0.88
C THR A 302 -13.49 -14.18 1.14
N GLY A 303 -12.53 -14.69 0.36
CA GLY A 303 -12.00 -16.05 0.54
C GLY A 303 -11.18 -16.22 1.82
N SER A 304 -10.40 -17.30 1.91
CA SER A 304 -9.58 -17.59 3.09
C SER A 304 -8.09 -17.48 2.75
N THR A 305 -7.34 -16.68 3.52
CA THR A 305 -5.89 -16.56 3.41
C THR A 305 -5.22 -17.34 4.53
N ALA A 306 -4.27 -18.21 4.17
CA ALA A 306 -3.32 -18.75 5.12
C ALA A 306 -2.34 -17.65 5.57
N VAL A 307 -2.23 -17.48 6.86
CA VAL A 307 -1.31 -16.57 7.54
C VAL A 307 -0.15 -17.42 8.06
N GLY A 308 1.06 -16.87 8.13
CA GLY A 308 2.26 -17.53 8.66
C GLY A 308 3.03 -16.60 9.61
N GLY A 309 3.62 -17.10 10.70
CA GLY A 309 4.31 -16.31 11.75
C GLY A 309 3.48 -15.24 12.49
N ASN A 310 4.02 -14.74 13.61
CA ASN A 310 3.52 -13.54 14.28
C ASN A 310 3.68 -12.29 13.40
N LYS A 311 2.78 -11.32 13.52
CA LYS A 311 2.77 -10.12 12.67
C LYS A 311 2.57 -8.83 13.43
N SER A 312 3.39 -7.85 13.08
CA SER A 312 3.09 -6.45 13.37
C SER A 312 2.39 -5.82 12.17
N TRP A 313 1.21 -5.26 12.41
CA TRP A 313 0.35 -4.59 11.46
C TRP A 313 0.31 -3.11 11.79
N THR A 314 0.98 -2.30 11.00
CA THR A 314 0.99 -0.85 11.21
C THR A 314 0.03 -0.19 10.23
N VAL A 315 -0.98 0.51 10.75
CA VAL A 315 -1.85 1.39 9.97
C VAL A 315 -1.70 2.80 10.52
N ASN A 316 -1.35 3.78 9.68
CA ASN A 316 -1.00 5.13 10.13
C ASN A 316 -2.01 6.19 9.65
N ASN A 317 -1.85 7.40 10.19
CA ASN A 317 -2.49 8.65 9.77
C ASN A 317 -4.01 8.60 9.66
N SER A 318 -4.64 7.93 10.62
CA SER A 318 -6.09 7.79 10.68
C SER A 318 -6.70 7.07 9.46
N THR A 319 -5.89 6.43 8.62
CA THR A 319 -6.41 5.58 7.53
C THR A 319 -7.15 4.40 8.12
N ARG A 320 -8.29 4.02 7.52
CA ARG A 320 -8.96 2.76 7.79
C ARG A 320 -8.57 1.71 6.74
N VAL A 321 -8.12 0.55 7.20
CA VAL A 321 -7.74 -0.58 6.34
C VAL A 321 -8.62 -1.77 6.69
N THR A 322 -9.44 -2.23 5.74
CA THR A 322 -10.44 -3.28 5.94
C THR A 322 -10.11 -4.52 5.12
N PHE A 323 -10.09 -5.68 5.76
CA PHE A 323 -9.95 -6.99 5.14
C PHE A 323 -11.26 -7.77 5.25
N LYS A 324 -11.88 -8.07 4.10
CA LYS A 324 -13.13 -8.85 4.05
C LYS A 324 -12.90 -10.36 4.10
N ASN A 325 -11.68 -10.82 3.80
CA ASN A 325 -11.33 -12.23 3.76
C ASN A 325 -11.24 -12.83 5.16
N SER A 326 -11.46 -14.14 5.24
CA SER A 326 -11.13 -14.92 6.43
C SER A 326 -9.64 -15.23 6.48
N TRP A 327 -9.14 -15.43 7.69
CA TRP A 327 -7.74 -15.66 8.03
C TRP A 327 -7.66 -17.04 8.67
N ALA A 328 -6.85 -17.93 8.09
CA ALA A 328 -6.59 -19.28 8.59
C ALA A 328 -5.09 -19.46 8.84
N GLY A 329 -4.67 -20.36 9.72
CA GLY A 329 -3.25 -20.51 10.07
C GLY A 329 -2.91 -21.87 10.64
N ASN A 330 -1.68 -22.33 10.39
CA ASN A 330 -1.18 -23.65 10.79
C ASN A 330 -0.15 -23.59 11.94
N SER A 331 0.26 -22.39 12.38
CA SER A 331 1.07 -22.14 13.60
C SER A 331 0.65 -20.81 14.26
N ASP A 332 1.11 -20.48 15.46
CA ASP A 332 0.71 -19.25 16.16
C ASP A 332 0.99 -18.00 15.30
N HIS A 333 -0.05 -17.26 14.93
CA HIS A 333 0.05 -16.06 14.08
C HIS A 333 -0.53 -14.85 14.77
N ASN A 334 0.09 -14.46 15.89
CA ASN A 334 -0.40 -13.35 16.68
C ASN A 334 -0.43 -12.06 15.85
N ILE A 335 -1.50 -11.29 16.01
CA ILE A 335 -1.68 -10.00 15.36
C ILE A 335 -1.33 -8.91 16.37
N THR A 336 -0.30 -8.13 16.08
CA THR A 336 0.06 -6.93 16.85
C THR A 336 -0.31 -5.69 16.04
N LYS A 337 -1.37 -4.98 16.44
CA LYS A 337 -1.77 -3.72 15.82
C LYS A 337 -0.94 -2.56 16.36
N LEU A 338 -0.32 -1.83 15.43
CA LEU A 338 0.47 -0.62 15.62
C LEU A 338 -0.06 0.53 14.74
N GLY A 339 0.50 1.72 14.92
CA GLY A 339 0.14 2.92 14.17
C GLY A 339 -1.22 3.51 14.54
N THR A 340 -1.43 4.77 14.19
CA THR A 340 -2.57 5.58 14.66
C THR A 340 -3.89 5.33 13.94
N GLY A 341 -3.88 4.63 12.81
CA GLY A 341 -5.06 4.33 12.01
C GLY A 341 -5.87 3.13 12.51
N THR A 342 -6.88 2.75 11.73
CA THR A 342 -7.83 1.68 12.04
C THR A 342 -7.58 0.44 11.17
N LEU A 343 -7.43 -0.72 11.78
CA LEU A 343 -7.36 -2.02 11.10
C LEU A 343 -8.66 -2.80 11.34
N VAL A 344 -9.29 -3.30 10.29
CA VAL A 344 -10.59 -3.96 10.37
C VAL A 344 -10.52 -5.34 9.74
N PHE A 345 -11.01 -6.34 10.47
CA PHE A 345 -11.19 -7.70 9.98
C PHE A 345 -12.68 -8.05 9.98
N ASP A 346 -13.27 -8.20 8.79
CA ASP A 346 -14.67 -8.61 8.65
C ASP A 346 -14.81 -10.13 8.51
N GLY A 347 -13.79 -10.81 7.98
CA GLY A 347 -13.75 -12.26 7.93
C GLY A 347 -13.29 -12.87 9.25
N ASN A 348 -13.56 -14.18 9.39
CA ASN A 348 -13.20 -14.92 10.60
C ASN A 348 -11.67 -15.05 10.74
N ILE A 349 -11.18 -14.97 11.96
CA ILE A 349 -9.80 -15.31 12.33
C ILE A 349 -9.80 -16.70 12.96
N THR A 350 -9.31 -17.67 12.20
CA THR A 350 -9.27 -19.09 12.52
C THR A 350 -7.83 -19.59 12.53
N GLY A 351 -7.55 -20.64 13.30
CA GLY A 351 -6.24 -21.27 13.31
C GLY A 351 -6.26 -22.53 14.17
N SER A 352 -5.54 -23.57 13.75
CA SER A 352 -5.44 -24.83 14.49
C SER A 352 -4.56 -24.71 15.74
N SER A 353 -3.59 -23.79 15.72
CA SER A 353 -2.55 -23.67 16.75
C SER A 353 -2.73 -22.47 17.67
N GLY A 354 -3.58 -21.51 17.32
CA GLY A 354 -3.82 -20.32 18.15
C GLY A 354 -3.59 -18.98 17.45
N VAL A 355 -4.32 -17.94 17.85
CA VAL A 355 -4.12 -16.55 17.37
C VAL A 355 -4.35 -15.59 18.53
N GLY A 356 -3.30 -14.98 19.05
CA GLY A 356 -3.37 -13.86 19.98
C GLY A 356 -3.56 -12.54 19.26
N ILE A 357 -4.20 -11.57 19.90
CA ILE A 357 -4.35 -10.20 19.39
C ILE A 357 -3.75 -9.25 20.42
N THR A 358 -2.87 -8.36 19.99
CA THR A 358 -2.30 -7.28 20.81
C THR A 358 -2.55 -5.95 20.11
N VAL A 359 -3.23 -5.02 20.76
CA VAL A 359 -3.44 -3.66 20.23
C VAL A 359 -2.64 -2.67 21.05
N THR A 360 -1.65 -2.04 20.45
CA THR A 360 -0.74 -1.10 21.13
C THR A 360 -0.88 0.34 20.63
N ALA A 361 -1.51 0.55 19.48
CA ALA A 361 -1.80 1.89 18.97
C ALA A 361 -2.99 1.91 18.00
N GLY A 362 -3.70 3.03 17.95
CA GLY A 362 -4.84 3.23 17.07
C GLY A 362 -5.96 2.25 17.35
N THR A 363 -6.76 1.94 16.34
CA THR A 363 -7.94 1.08 16.51
C THR A 363 -7.78 -0.24 15.76
N MET A 364 -8.18 -1.36 16.37
CA MET A 364 -8.43 -2.62 15.68
C MET A 364 -9.89 -3.02 15.88
N LEU A 365 -10.60 -3.27 14.79
CA LEU A 365 -11.98 -3.76 14.80
C LEU A 365 -12.02 -5.18 14.27
N LEU A 366 -12.71 -6.06 14.99
CA LEU A 366 -13.00 -7.41 14.54
C LEU A 366 -14.51 -7.59 14.45
N ASN A 367 -15.01 -7.78 13.23
CA ASN A 367 -16.42 -8.05 12.94
C ASN A 367 -16.66 -9.54 12.64
N GLY A 368 -15.62 -10.26 12.19
CA GLY A 368 -15.63 -11.72 12.10
C GLY A 368 -15.46 -12.41 13.45
N SER A 369 -15.54 -13.74 13.49
CA SER A 369 -15.30 -14.53 14.72
C SER A 369 -13.83 -14.84 14.93
N LYS A 370 -13.41 -14.99 16.18
CA LYS A 370 -12.09 -15.53 16.58
C LYS A 370 -12.28 -16.86 17.30
N SER A 371 -11.81 -17.96 16.71
CA SER A 371 -12.05 -19.32 17.26
C SER A 371 -11.01 -19.81 18.26
N THR A 372 -9.87 -19.13 18.40
CA THR A 372 -8.73 -19.59 19.20
C THR A 372 -8.76 -19.04 20.63
N SER A 373 -8.21 -19.76 21.61
CA SER A 373 -8.23 -19.34 23.03
C SER A 373 -7.10 -18.41 23.46
N ASN A 374 -6.13 -18.10 22.57
CA ASN A 374 -5.05 -17.18 22.90
C ASN A 374 -5.60 -15.79 23.22
N ALA A 375 -4.89 -15.07 24.09
CA ALA A 375 -5.35 -13.83 24.67
C ALA A 375 -5.55 -12.70 23.65
N VAL A 376 -6.46 -11.78 24.01
CA VAL A 376 -6.62 -10.46 23.39
C VAL A 376 -6.15 -9.43 24.40
N THR A 377 -5.10 -8.67 24.07
CA THR A 377 -4.51 -7.68 24.96
C THR A 377 -4.63 -6.29 24.35
N VAL A 378 -5.20 -5.34 25.09
CA VAL A 378 -5.28 -3.94 24.69
C VAL A 378 -4.38 -3.14 25.61
N ASN A 379 -3.33 -2.56 25.04
CA ASN A 379 -2.34 -1.76 25.73
C ASN A 379 -2.62 -0.27 25.60
N SER A 380 -1.88 0.54 26.38
CA SER A 380 -1.92 2.00 26.32
C SER A 380 -1.82 2.52 24.88
N GLY A 381 -2.77 3.36 24.48
CA GLY A 381 -2.86 3.96 23.14
C GLY A 381 -3.61 3.10 22.10
N GLY A 382 -3.97 1.86 22.44
CA GLY A 382 -4.78 0.98 21.62
C GLY A 382 -6.28 1.05 21.94
N THR A 383 -7.12 0.88 20.92
CA THR A 383 -8.56 0.63 21.05
C THR A 383 -8.91 -0.65 20.30
N PHE A 384 -9.56 -1.62 20.96
CA PHE A 384 -10.09 -2.82 20.31
C PHE A 384 -11.62 -2.76 20.27
N GLY A 385 -12.21 -3.14 19.14
CA GLY A 385 -13.64 -2.97 18.91
C GLY A 385 -14.21 -3.91 17.86
N GLY A 386 -15.36 -3.51 17.31
CA GLY A 386 -16.07 -4.26 16.28
C GLY A 386 -17.28 -5.03 16.81
N ASN A 387 -17.88 -5.80 15.91
CA ASN A 387 -19.14 -6.51 16.11
C ASN A 387 -18.96 -8.04 16.19
N SER A 388 -17.81 -8.51 16.68
CA SER A 388 -17.48 -9.94 16.64
C SER A 388 -18.55 -10.81 17.33
N PRO A 389 -19.19 -11.77 16.62
CA PRO A 389 -20.26 -12.59 17.17
C PRO A 389 -19.75 -13.74 18.05
N SER A 390 -18.47 -14.08 17.96
CA SER A 390 -17.83 -15.04 18.85
C SER A 390 -16.34 -14.77 18.94
N MET A 391 -15.83 -14.53 20.15
CA MET A 391 -14.41 -14.45 20.41
C MET A 391 -13.99 -15.35 21.57
N ALA A 392 -13.12 -16.31 21.26
CA ALA A 392 -12.45 -17.12 22.26
C ALA A 392 -11.19 -16.43 22.81
N GLY A 393 -10.86 -16.81 24.05
CA GLY A 393 -9.68 -16.35 24.78
C GLY A 393 -9.99 -15.26 25.82
N VAL A 394 -9.06 -15.10 26.75
CA VAL A 394 -9.14 -14.09 27.81
C VAL A 394 -8.78 -12.72 27.24
N PHE A 395 -9.61 -11.72 27.51
CA PHE A 395 -9.32 -10.34 27.17
C PHE A 395 -8.66 -9.67 28.36
N THR A 396 -7.61 -8.91 28.09
CA THR A 396 -6.94 -8.07 29.09
C THR A 396 -6.90 -6.65 28.57
N VAL A 397 -7.51 -5.73 29.31
CA VAL A 397 -7.48 -4.29 29.00
C VAL A 397 -6.58 -3.63 30.04
N ASN A 398 -5.38 -3.24 29.61
CA ASN A 398 -4.40 -2.55 30.43
C ASN A 398 -4.72 -1.06 30.53
N ALA A 399 -4.16 -0.39 31.54
CA ALA A 399 -4.23 1.07 31.68
C ALA A 399 -3.80 1.76 30.37
N GLY A 400 -4.57 2.77 29.96
CA GLY A 400 -4.49 3.51 28.70
C GLY A 400 -5.07 2.79 27.46
N GLY A 401 -5.51 1.54 27.59
CA GLY A 401 -6.13 0.75 26.51
C GLY A 401 -7.66 0.83 26.58
N ALA A 402 -8.34 0.80 25.43
CA ALA A 402 -9.80 0.90 25.35
C ALA A 402 -10.50 -0.25 24.61
N ILE A 403 -11.73 -0.52 25.01
CA ILE A 403 -12.71 -1.34 24.28
C ILE A 403 -13.80 -0.42 23.73
N ALA A 404 -14.14 -0.60 22.46
CA ALA A 404 -15.18 0.14 21.76
C ALA A 404 -16.00 -0.83 20.89
N PRO A 405 -17.03 -1.52 21.45
CA PRO A 405 -17.90 -2.38 20.66
C PRO A 405 -18.51 -1.59 19.49
N GLY A 406 -18.80 -2.27 18.38
CA GLY A 406 -19.35 -1.62 17.20
C GLY A 406 -18.30 -1.16 16.18
N ASP A 407 -18.82 -0.68 15.05
CA ASP A 407 -18.05 -0.26 13.88
C ASP A 407 -18.74 0.94 13.21
N GLY A 408 -18.78 2.07 13.91
CA GLY A 408 -19.46 3.29 13.46
C GLY A 408 -20.92 3.41 13.93
N GLY A 409 -21.26 2.68 14.98
CA GLY A 409 -22.55 2.75 15.67
C GLY A 409 -22.74 1.54 16.59
N ILE A 410 -23.90 1.53 17.26
CA ILE A 410 -24.22 0.55 18.31
C ILE A 410 -23.94 -0.89 17.89
N GLY A 411 -23.06 -1.56 18.62
CA GLY A 411 -22.61 -2.91 18.35
C GLY A 411 -22.49 -3.80 19.58
N THR A 412 -22.36 -5.10 19.33
CA THR A 412 -22.02 -6.07 20.37
C THR A 412 -20.67 -6.69 20.04
N LEU A 413 -19.72 -6.56 20.96
CA LEU A 413 -18.46 -7.30 20.95
C LEU A 413 -18.60 -8.47 21.90
N THR A 414 -18.32 -9.69 21.43
CA THR A 414 -18.28 -10.87 22.30
C THR A 414 -16.87 -11.12 22.81
N ALA A 415 -16.77 -11.75 23.99
CA ALA A 415 -15.53 -12.27 24.57
C ALA A 415 -15.86 -13.46 25.49
N THR A 416 -14.86 -14.24 25.91
CA THR A 416 -15.11 -15.32 26.90
C THR A 416 -14.79 -14.94 28.33
N ASN A 417 -13.87 -14.02 28.56
CA ASN A 417 -13.53 -13.46 29.87
C ASN A 417 -12.93 -12.07 29.66
N LEU A 418 -13.06 -11.19 30.64
CA LEU A 418 -12.39 -9.89 30.66
C LEU A 418 -11.67 -9.70 32.00
N THR A 419 -10.37 -9.43 31.94
CA THR A 419 -9.61 -8.77 33.01
C THR A 419 -9.51 -7.29 32.66
N TRP A 420 -10.25 -6.46 33.38
CA TRP A 420 -10.21 -5.01 33.21
C TRP A 420 -9.26 -4.44 34.28
N ASN A 421 -8.09 -3.94 33.87
CA ASN A 421 -7.09 -3.47 34.82
C ASN A 421 -7.34 -2.07 35.37
N GLY A 422 -8.30 -1.30 34.85
CA GLY A 422 -8.60 0.04 35.35
C GLY A 422 -7.47 1.05 35.13
N GLU A 423 -7.78 2.31 35.41
CA GLU A 423 -6.78 3.38 35.49
C GLU A 423 -6.38 3.64 36.95
N ALA A 424 -5.19 4.21 37.12
CA ALA A 424 -4.76 4.76 38.42
C ALA A 424 -5.19 6.23 38.61
N SER A 425 -5.21 7.01 37.53
CA SER A 425 -5.45 8.47 37.56
C SER A 425 -6.83 8.90 37.04
N GLY A 426 -7.56 8.02 36.35
CA GLY A 426 -8.85 8.33 35.74
C GLY A 426 -8.78 9.23 34.51
N ALA A 427 -7.59 9.55 34.01
CA ALA A 427 -7.38 10.44 32.86
C ALA A 427 -7.84 9.86 31.50
N PHE A 428 -8.13 8.56 31.44
CA PHE A 428 -8.52 7.85 30.23
C PHE A 428 -9.73 6.96 30.50
N ALA A 429 -10.72 6.99 29.60
CA ALA A 429 -11.87 6.12 29.66
C ALA A 429 -11.66 4.88 28.80
N GLN A 430 -11.73 3.70 29.43
CA GLN A 430 -11.37 2.43 28.80
C GLN A 430 -12.56 1.77 28.10
N MET A 431 -13.79 2.19 28.38
CA MET A 431 -15.00 1.65 27.74
C MET A 431 -15.68 2.76 26.94
N LYS A 432 -15.46 2.81 25.62
CA LYS A 432 -16.07 3.81 24.71
C LYS A 432 -17.34 3.23 24.12
N PHE A 433 -18.50 3.68 24.60
CA PHE A 433 -19.78 3.02 24.38
C PHE A 433 -20.82 4.02 23.89
N GLU A 434 -21.43 3.78 22.75
CA GLU A 434 -22.61 4.50 22.30
C GLU A 434 -23.89 3.97 22.98
N LEU A 435 -24.78 4.87 23.36
CA LEU A 435 -26.11 4.62 23.89
C LEU A 435 -27.15 5.14 22.90
N SER A 436 -28.23 4.41 22.67
CA SER A 436 -29.28 4.88 21.76
C SER A 436 -29.98 6.12 22.32
N ASN A 437 -30.19 7.13 21.48
CA ASN A 437 -30.82 8.41 21.86
C ASN A 437 -32.37 8.38 21.82
N VAL A 438 -33.00 7.21 21.78
CA VAL A 438 -34.46 7.09 21.76
C VAL A 438 -34.98 7.30 23.19
N GLY A 439 -35.61 8.45 23.49
CA GLY A 439 -36.10 8.78 24.83
C GLY A 439 -37.42 8.08 25.24
N GLY A 440 -37.64 7.99 26.57
CA GLY A 440 -38.79 7.32 27.19
C GLY A 440 -38.52 5.83 27.45
N GLN A 441 -38.96 5.29 28.60
CA GLN A 441 -38.72 3.90 29.03
C GLN A 441 -39.17 2.91 27.96
N SER A 442 -38.26 2.56 27.06
CA SER A 442 -38.52 1.74 25.88
C SER A 442 -37.71 0.46 25.98
N THR A 443 -38.32 -0.67 25.65
CA THR A 443 -37.62 -1.97 25.47
C THR A 443 -36.63 -1.94 24.29
N ALA A 444 -36.55 -0.83 23.55
CA ALA A 444 -35.64 -0.60 22.43
C ALA A 444 -34.38 0.21 22.81
N ALA A 445 -34.14 0.53 24.10
CA ALA A 445 -32.90 1.17 24.51
C ALA A 445 -31.71 0.20 24.27
N THR A 446 -30.94 0.47 23.23
CA THR A 446 -29.76 -0.32 22.86
C THR A 446 -28.51 0.46 23.22
N SER A 447 -27.45 -0.25 23.55
CA SER A 447 -26.13 0.32 23.71
C SER A 447 -25.11 -0.55 23.00
N ASP A 448 -23.94 0.02 22.81
CA ASP A 448 -22.75 -0.80 22.74
C ASP A 448 -22.73 -1.77 23.91
N ARG A 449 -22.33 -3.00 23.60
CA ARG A 449 -22.36 -4.08 24.56
C ARG A 449 -21.12 -4.95 24.45
N LEU A 450 -20.48 -5.18 25.58
CA LEU A 450 -19.49 -6.24 25.73
C LEU A 450 -20.18 -7.47 26.34
N ALA A 451 -20.28 -8.55 25.57
CA ALA A 451 -20.96 -9.76 25.97
C ALA A 451 -19.96 -10.89 26.27
N LEU A 452 -19.81 -11.25 27.55
CA LEU A 452 -18.88 -12.29 28.00
C LEU A 452 -19.51 -13.71 28.01
N GLY A 453 -20.80 -13.83 27.69
CA GLY A 453 -21.52 -15.11 27.78
C GLY A 453 -21.49 -15.66 29.21
N SER A 454 -21.09 -16.92 29.38
CA SER A 454 -20.86 -17.54 30.70
C SER A 454 -19.54 -17.14 31.36
N GLY A 455 -18.83 -16.18 30.77
CA GLY A 455 -17.53 -15.69 31.19
C GLY A 455 -17.50 -14.88 32.47
N ILE A 456 -16.29 -14.52 32.89
CA ILE A 456 -16.04 -13.74 34.10
C ILE A 456 -15.60 -12.32 33.74
N LEU A 457 -16.23 -11.32 34.36
CA LEU A 457 -15.73 -9.95 34.45
C LEU A 457 -14.86 -9.81 35.70
N SER A 458 -13.54 -9.72 35.53
CA SER A 458 -12.57 -9.65 36.62
C SER A 458 -12.01 -8.25 36.77
N LYS A 459 -12.06 -7.71 37.99
CA LYS A 459 -11.38 -6.47 38.37
C LYS A 459 -9.88 -6.73 38.47
N GLY A 460 -9.09 -5.93 37.77
CA GLY A 460 -7.64 -5.94 37.85
C GLY A 460 -7.08 -4.94 38.86
N SER A 461 -5.88 -4.43 38.60
CA SER A 461 -5.06 -3.72 39.60
C SER A 461 -5.39 -2.26 39.85
N GLY A 462 -6.12 -1.61 38.95
CA GLY A 462 -6.47 -0.19 39.01
C GLY A 462 -7.66 0.10 39.92
N SER A 463 -7.94 1.38 40.10
CA SER A 463 -8.98 1.86 41.02
C SER A 463 -10.12 2.60 40.32
N ILE A 464 -9.94 3.01 39.06
CA ILE A 464 -10.92 3.81 38.31
C ILE A 464 -11.31 3.07 37.04
N PHE A 465 -12.62 2.89 36.83
CA PHE A 465 -13.19 2.08 35.74
C PHE A 465 -14.23 2.89 34.98
N THR A 466 -13.75 3.75 34.08
CA THR A 466 -14.56 4.78 33.43
C THR A 466 -15.14 4.33 32.08
N PHE A 467 -16.44 4.57 31.90
CA PHE A 467 -17.11 4.58 30.60
C PHE A 467 -17.07 5.97 29.96
N ASP A 468 -16.84 6.04 28.65
CA ASP A 468 -17.05 7.23 27.83
C ASP A 468 -18.28 6.98 26.96
N PHE A 469 -19.36 7.71 27.20
CA PHE A 469 -20.60 7.55 26.45
C PHE A 469 -20.66 8.35 25.15
N LEU A 470 -19.56 8.97 24.74
CA LEU A 470 -19.39 9.58 23.41
C LEU A 470 -20.44 10.64 23.05
N GLY A 471 -21.00 11.30 24.06
CA GLY A 471 -22.06 12.31 23.95
C GLY A 471 -23.47 11.75 23.77
N THR A 472 -23.67 10.44 23.96
CA THR A 472 -24.92 9.73 23.67
C THR A 472 -25.69 9.34 24.94
N GLY A 473 -26.96 8.93 24.78
CA GLY A 473 -27.86 8.54 25.87
C GLY A 473 -29.15 9.36 25.92
N ALA A 474 -30.21 8.79 26.48
CA ALA A 474 -31.49 9.46 26.63
C ALA A 474 -32.14 9.16 27.99
N ALA A 475 -32.75 10.18 28.58
CA ALA A 475 -33.44 10.08 29.88
C ALA A 475 -34.55 9.03 29.91
N GLY A 476 -34.69 8.36 31.05
CA GLY A 476 -35.74 7.38 31.31
C GLY A 476 -35.41 5.97 30.82
N ASN A 477 -34.21 5.75 30.29
CA ASN A 477 -33.75 4.45 29.81
C ASN A 477 -32.75 3.79 30.74
N THR A 478 -32.74 2.46 30.70
CA THR A 478 -31.70 1.62 31.29
C THR A 478 -31.01 0.83 30.18
N TYR A 479 -29.71 1.03 30.04
CA TYR A 479 -28.88 0.41 29.02
C TYR A 479 -28.11 -0.77 29.59
N THR A 480 -28.03 -1.88 28.86
CA THR A 480 -27.19 -3.03 29.25
C THR A 480 -25.82 -2.92 28.60
N LEU A 481 -24.82 -2.50 29.38
CA LEU A 481 -23.46 -2.26 28.89
C LEU A 481 -22.66 -3.56 28.82
N MET A 482 -22.79 -4.43 29.82
CA MET A 482 -22.08 -5.71 29.83
C MET A 482 -22.99 -6.85 30.24
N THR A 483 -22.76 -8.03 29.67
CA THR A 483 -23.33 -9.29 30.16
C THR A 483 -22.22 -10.28 30.48
N PHE A 484 -22.39 -11.06 31.54
CA PHE A 484 -21.38 -12.00 32.03
C PHE A 484 -22.03 -13.12 32.85
N GLY A 485 -21.31 -14.23 33.03
CA GLY A 485 -21.73 -15.32 33.92
C GLY A 485 -21.50 -14.99 35.38
N SER A 486 -20.44 -14.24 35.69
CA SER A 486 -20.15 -13.71 37.02
C SER A 486 -19.23 -12.50 36.96
N SER A 487 -19.22 -11.69 38.03
CA SER A 487 -18.22 -10.64 38.26
C SER A 487 -17.37 -10.97 39.48
N SER A 488 -16.10 -10.55 39.47
CA SER A 488 -15.16 -10.76 40.57
C SER A 488 -14.42 -9.47 40.91
N GLY A 489 -14.42 -9.09 42.17
CA GLY A 489 -13.70 -7.93 42.71
C GLY A 489 -14.35 -6.56 42.48
N PHE A 490 -15.38 -6.46 41.64
CA PHE A 490 -16.09 -5.21 41.36
C PHE A 490 -17.20 -4.90 42.38
N SER A 491 -17.38 -3.61 42.63
CA SER A 491 -18.53 -3.00 43.30
C SER A 491 -19.09 -1.87 42.43
N VAL A 492 -20.34 -1.47 42.66
CA VAL A 492 -20.97 -0.39 41.87
C VAL A 492 -20.17 0.92 41.93
N GLY A 493 -19.55 1.23 43.07
CA GLY A 493 -18.77 2.45 43.27
C GLY A 493 -17.44 2.50 42.50
N ASP A 494 -17.02 1.40 41.87
CA ASP A 494 -15.82 1.37 41.03
C ASP A 494 -16.05 2.01 39.66
N PHE A 495 -17.30 2.05 39.20
CA PHE A 495 -17.65 2.52 37.86
C PHE A 495 -17.95 4.02 37.84
N THR A 496 -17.32 4.71 36.90
CA THR A 496 -17.55 6.12 36.61
C THR A 496 -17.89 6.30 35.14
N TYR A 497 -18.38 7.47 34.77
CA TYR A 497 -18.65 7.78 33.37
C TYR A 497 -18.26 9.21 33.01
N THR A 498 -18.09 9.46 31.71
CA THR A 498 -17.91 10.77 31.11
C THR A 498 -18.70 10.86 29.80
N ASN A 499 -18.86 12.07 29.28
CA ASN A 499 -19.48 12.35 27.99
C ASN A 499 -20.85 11.67 27.80
N LEU A 500 -21.70 11.67 28.83
CA LEU A 500 -23.12 11.42 28.62
C LEU A 500 -23.73 12.60 27.85
N THR A 501 -24.85 12.41 27.15
CA THR A 501 -25.59 13.54 26.56
C THR A 501 -25.82 14.64 27.61
N ASN A 502 -25.53 15.90 27.24
CA ASN A 502 -25.55 17.05 28.15
C ASN A 502 -26.93 17.25 28.82
N GLY A 503 -26.95 17.60 30.12
CA GLY A 503 -28.17 17.78 30.90
C GLY A 503 -28.74 16.47 31.48
N LEU A 504 -28.03 15.36 31.32
CA LEU A 504 -28.39 14.05 31.86
C LEU A 504 -27.38 13.61 32.92
N ASP A 505 -27.86 12.82 33.86
CA ASP A 505 -27.07 12.09 34.85
C ASP A 505 -27.41 10.59 34.72
N GLY A 506 -26.66 9.73 35.39
CA GLY A 506 -27.00 8.32 35.42
C GLY A 506 -26.30 7.52 36.50
N THR A 507 -26.82 6.33 36.73
CA THR A 507 -26.37 5.44 37.81
C THR A 507 -26.10 4.05 37.28
N PHE A 508 -25.01 3.45 37.76
CA PHE A 508 -24.68 2.05 37.47
C PHE A 508 -25.42 1.10 38.40
N ALA A 509 -25.75 -0.09 37.89
CA ALA A 509 -26.16 -1.22 38.70
C ALA A 509 -25.39 -2.47 38.27
N LEU A 510 -24.72 -3.11 39.23
CA LEU A 510 -24.01 -4.37 39.05
C LEU A 510 -24.92 -5.51 39.51
N ASN A 511 -25.48 -6.24 38.56
CA ASN A 511 -26.35 -7.38 38.77
C ASN A 511 -25.54 -8.69 38.67
N ALA A 512 -26.14 -9.81 39.04
CA ALA A 512 -25.47 -11.13 39.02
C ALA A 512 -24.87 -11.51 37.66
N GLY A 513 -25.48 -11.08 36.55
CA GLY A 513 -25.03 -11.39 35.18
C GLY A 513 -24.96 -10.20 34.23
N SER A 514 -25.07 -8.97 34.73
CA SER A 514 -25.00 -7.78 33.88
C SER A 514 -24.53 -6.53 34.62
N LEU A 515 -23.95 -5.60 33.86
CA LEU A 515 -23.74 -4.22 34.26
C LEU A 515 -24.68 -3.34 33.43
N THR A 516 -25.53 -2.59 34.11
CA THR A 516 -26.50 -1.69 33.48
C THR A 516 -26.27 -0.24 33.90
N PHE A 517 -26.68 0.70 33.06
CA PHE A 517 -26.63 2.14 33.33
C PHE A 517 -27.99 2.79 33.09
N THR A 518 -28.55 3.43 34.11
CA THR A 518 -29.85 4.10 34.03
C THR A 518 -29.65 5.60 33.94
N VAL A 519 -30.22 6.20 32.88
CA VAL A 519 -30.09 7.63 32.57
C VAL A 519 -31.30 8.39 33.07
N VAL A 520 -31.06 9.48 33.78
CA VAL A 520 -32.09 10.38 34.34
C VAL A 520 -31.78 11.83 33.96
N PRO A 521 -32.78 12.73 33.92
CA PRO A 521 -32.51 14.16 33.80
C PRO A 521 -31.71 14.68 35.00
N GLU A 522 -30.85 15.68 34.79
CA GLU A 522 -30.10 16.30 35.88
C GLU A 522 -31.04 16.90 36.96
N PRO A 523 -30.68 16.86 38.26
CA PRO A 523 -31.53 17.30 39.37
C PRO A 523 -32.05 18.74 39.26
N THR A 524 -31.29 19.65 38.64
CA THR A 524 -31.68 21.07 38.47
C THR A 524 -32.81 21.25 37.46
N THR A 525 -33.00 20.31 36.53
CA THR A 525 -34.09 20.33 35.55
C THR A 525 -35.43 19.98 36.22
N PHE A 526 -35.41 19.07 37.19
CA PHE A 526 -36.58 18.79 38.04
C PHE A 526 -36.92 19.95 38.99
N ALA A 527 -35.90 20.62 39.53
CA ALA A 527 -36.11 21.77 40.42
C ALA A 527 -36.76 22.96 39.69
N LEU A 528 -36.40 23.24 38.43
CA LEU A 528 -37.01 24.33 37.64
C LEU A 528 -38.45 24.01 37.19
N LEU A 529 -38.76 22.76 36.81
CA LEU A 529 -40.14 22.38 36.51
C LEU A 529 -41.05 22.44 37.75
N GLY A 530 -40.54 21.99 38.90
CA GLY A 530 -41.25 22.08 40.18
C GLY A 530 -41.50 23.53 40.61
N ALA A 531 -40.51 24.41 40.44
CA ALA A 531 -40.64 25.84 40.73
C ALA A 531 -41.60 26.56 39.77
N GLY A 532 -41.58 26.22 38.47
CA GLY A 532 -42.49 26.78 37.47
C GLY A 532 -43.96 26.39 37.70
N LEU A 533 -44.22 25.15 38.13
CA LEU A 533 -45.57 24.69 38.49
C LEU A 533 -46.08 25.38 39.77
N MET A 534 -45.20 25.63 40.74
CA MET A 534 -45.54 26.37 41.96
C MET A 534 -45.88 27.85 41.64
N VAL A 535 -45.14 28.51 40.74
CA VAL A 535 -45.43 29.89 40.31
C VAL A 535 -46.77 29.97 39.55
N ALA A 536 -47.12 28.97 38.74
CA ALA A 536 -48.42 28.91 38.06
C ALA A 536 -49.61 28.69 39.00
N ILE A 537 -49.42 27.99 40.12
CA ILE A 537 -50.46 27.78 41.15
C ILE A 537 -50.70 29.04 42.00
N PHE A 538 -49.68 29.89 42.21
CA PHE A 538 -49.82 31.15 42.96
C PHE A 538 -50.30 32.34 42.12
N ALA A 539 -50.36 32.23 40.79
CA ALA A 539 -50.82 33.31 39.89
C ALA A 539 -52.32 33.25 39.55
N ARG A 540 -53.19 32.82 40.49
CA ARG A 540 -54.66 32.87 40.30
C ARG A 540 -55.18 34.28 40.64
N PRO A 541 -55.81 35.04 39.72
CA PRO A 541 -56.30 36.38 40.02
C PRO A 541 -57.47 36.32 41.02
N ARG A 542 -57.39 37.05 42.14
CA ARG A 542 -58.54 37.33 42.99
C ARG A 542 -59.54 38.18 42.21
N ARG A 543 -60.71 37.63 41.86
CA ARG A 543 -61.89 38.41 41.49
C ARG A 543 -62.36 39.20 42.73
N ARG A 544 -62.60 40.49 42.57
CA ARG A 544 -63.43 41.30 43.48
C ARG A 544 -64.67 41.71 42.71
N ASP A 545 -65.82 41.41 43.30
CA ASP A 545 -67.12 42.03 43.00
C ASP A 545 -67.12 43.51 43.41
#